data_AF-A0A7X0P8I8-F1
#
_entry.id   AF-A0A7X0P8I8-F1
#
_cell.length_a   1.000
_cell.length_b   1.000
_cell.length_c   1.000
_cell.angle_alpha   90.00
_cell.angle_beta   90.00
_cell.angle_gamma   90.00
#
_symmetry.space_group_name_H-M   'P 1'
#
loop_
_entity.id
_entity.type
_entity.pdbx_description
1 polymer ?
#
loop_
_entity_poly.entity_id
_entity_poly.type
_entity_poly.pdbx_seq_one_letter_code
_entity_poly.pdbx_strand_id
1 'polypeptide(L)' 'MSVRKFPLTLRVAVTGATPDEIREAAVAQALAFFGSSTELDVISAEAEPEGEHHSRYRAVVVFRKVA' A
#
# COMPACT_ATOMS: atom_id res chain seq x y z
N MET A 1 -12.22 18.41 -23.54
CA MET A 1 -11.00 17.68 -23.14
C MET A 1 -11.32 16.82 -21.92
N SER A 2 -11.34 15.49 -22.06
CA SER A 2 -11.64 14.58 -20.94
C SER A 2 -10.35 14.25 -20.21
N VAL A 3 -10.08 14.90 -19.09
CA VAL A 3 -8.95 14.58 -18.23
C VAL A 3 -9.30 13.26 -17.54
N ARG A 4 -8.80 12.13 -18.05
CA ARG A 4 -8.72 10.91 -17.24
C ARG A 4 -7.75 11.22 -16.12
N LYS A 5 -8.26 11.75 -15.00
CA LYS A 5 -7.51 11.87 -13.75
C LYS A 5 -7.21 10.43 -13.31
N PHE A 6 -6.06 9.91 -13.73
CA PHE A 6 -5.54 8.67 -13.18
C PHE A 6 -5.46 8.85 -11.67
N PRO A 7 -5.82 7.81 -10.88
CA PRO A 7 -5.77 7.94 -9.44
C PRO A 7 -4.32 8.23 -9.05
N LEU A 8 -4.07 9.43 -8.52
CA LEU A 8 -2.77 9.82 -7.97
C LEU A 8 -2.44 8.99 -6.72
N THR A 9 -3.43 8.30 -6.17
CA THR A 9 -3.35 7.55 -4.92
C THR A 9 -3.84 6.12 -5.07
N LEU A 10 -3.17 5.16 -4.45
CA LEU A 10 -3.53 3.75 -4.42
C LEU A 10 -3.66 3.27 -2.97
N ARG A 11 -4.81 2.66 -2.64
CA ARG A 11 -5.01 1.99 -1.35
C ARG A 11 -4.68 0.51 -1.49
N VAL A 12 -3.69 0.06 -0.74
CA VAL A 12 -3.19 -1.32 -0.74
C VAL A 12 -3.53 -1.97 0.60
N ALA A 13 -4.20 -3.11 0.56
CA ALA A 13 -4.49 -3.91 1.74
C ALA A 13 -3.63 -5.18 1.72
N VAL A 14 -2.81 -5.37 2.75
CA VAL A 14 -1.90 -6.51 2.90
C VAL A 14 -2.03 -7.12 4.28
N THR A 15 -1.65 -8.38 4.40
CA THR A 15 -1.57 -9.08 5.68
C THR A 15 -0.16 -9.62 5.87
N GLY A 16 0.35 -9.54 7.09
CA GLY A 16 1.70 -10.00 7.42
C GLY A 16 1.87 -10.16 8.93
N ALA A 17 2.92 -10.88 9.33
CA ALA A 17 3.24 -11.10 10.72
C ALA A 17 4.16 -10.00 11.28
N THR A 18 4.97 -9.38 10.40
CA THR A 18 5.94 -8.35 10.78
C THR A 18 5.75 -7.05 10.01
N PRO A 19 6.21 -5.90 10.55
CA PRO A 19 6.17 -4.62 9.83
C PRO A 19 6.91 -4.65 8.49
N ASP A 20 8.03 -5.39 8.40
CA ASP A 20 8.82 -5.48 7.16
C ASP A 20 8.09 -6.27 6.07
N GLU A 21 7.48 -7.41 6.41
CA GLU A 21 6.65 -8.17 5.47
C GLU A 21 5.51 -7.32 4.92
N ILE A 22 4.82 -6.58 5.80
CA ILE A 22 3.74 -5.67 5.43
C ILE A 22 4.23 -4.58 4.49
N ARG A 23 5.37 -3.97 4.82
CA ARG A 23 5.98 -2.91 4.01
C ARG A 23 6.36 -3.42 2.63
N GLU A 24 7.08 -4.55 2.56
CA GLU A 24 7.53 -5.14 1.30
C GLU A 24 6.35 -5.54 0.41
N ALA A 25 5.34 -6.19 0.98
CA ALA A 25 4.13 -6.58 0.23
C ALA A 25 3.35 -5.35 -0.28
N ALA A 26 3.21 -4.32 0.55
CA ALA A 26 2.47 -3.11 0.19
C ALA A 26 3.18 -2.33 -0.93
N VAL A 27 4.50 -2.15 -0.81
CA VAL A 27 5.33 -1.48 -1.81
C VAL A 27 5.34 -2.27 -3.12
N ALA A 28 5.49 -3.59 -3.07
CA ALA A 28 5.48 -4.43 -4.26
C ALA A 28 4.17 -4.30 -5.05
N GLN A 29 3.01 -4.31 -4.38
CA GLN A 29 1.73 -4.07 -5.04
C GLN A 29 1.61 -2.66 -5.62
N ALA A 30 2.08 -1.65 -4.89
CA ALA A 30 2.04 -0.27 -5.36
C ALA A 30 2.91 -0.03 -6.60
N LEU A 31 4.11 -0.61 -6.63
CA LEU A 31 5.01 -0.57 -7.79
C LEU A 31 4.46 -1.37 -8.97
N ALA A 32 3.80 -2.51 -8.73
CA ALA A 32 3.14 -3.27 -9.78
C ALA A 32 2.00 -2.47 -10.45
N PHE A 33 1.31 -1.62 -9.69
CA PHE A 33 0.24 -0.75 -10.22
C PHE A 33 0.76 0.51 -10.91
N PHE A 34 1.70 1.24 -10.29
CA PHE A 34 2.19 2.52 -10.80
C PHE A 34 3.37 2.42 -11.77
N GLY A 35 4.08 1.28 -11.78
CA GLY A 35 5.32 1.05 -12.52
C GLY A 35 6.52 0.95 -11.59
N SER A 36 7.43 0.01 -11.87
CA SER A 36 8.56 -0.37 -11.00
C SER A 36 9.60 0.73 -10.73
N SER A 37 9.66 1.74 -11.58
CA SER A 37 10.54 2.91 -11.41
C SER A 37 9.80 4.15 -10.90
N THR A 38 8.54 4.02 -10.49
CA THR A 38 7.77 5.15 -9.97
C THR A 38 8.19 5.45 -8.53
N GLU A 39 8.43 6.73 -8.25
CA GLU A 39 8.58 7.22 -6.89
C GLU A 39 7.23 7.26 -6.17
N LEU A 40 7.20 6.67 -4.97
CA LEU A 40 6.00 6.51 -4.17
C LEU A 40 6.16 7.22 -2.83
N ASP A 41 5.14 7.94 -2.43
CA ASP A 41 5.01 8.53 -1.11
C ASP A 41 3.89 7.83 -0.34
N VAL A 42 4.04 7.69 0.98
CA VAL A 42 3.03 7.07 1.85
C VAL A 42 2.24 8.16 2.53
N ILE A 43 0.94 8.25 2.20
CA ILE A 43 0.04 9.22 2.83
C ILE A 43 -0.46 8.72 4.18
N SER A 44 -0.84 7.45 4.25
CA SER A 44 -1.36 6.83 5.47
C SER A 44 -0.97 5.35 5.51
N ALA A 45 -0.73 4.84 6.71
CA ALA A 45 -0.54 3.43 6.99
C ALA A 45 -1.25 3.10 8.30
N GLU A 46 -2.32 2.32 8.20
CA GLU A 46 -3.12 1.85 9.33
C GLU A 46 -2.98 0.34 9.43
N ALA A 47 -2.85 -0.21 10.64
CA ALA A 47 -2.75 -1.63 10.87
C ALA A 47 -3.67 -2.07 12.00
N GLU A 48 -4.36 -3.18 11.78
CA GLU A 48 -5.27 -3.80 12.75
C GLU A 48 -4.88 -5.29 12.91
N PRO A 49 -5.04 -5.87 14.11
CA PRO A 49 -4.87 -7.31 14.29
C PRO A 49 -5.86 -8.09 13.40
N GLU A 50 -5.38 -9.15 12.75
CA GLU A 50 -6.21 -10.00 11.89
C GLU A 50 -6.83 -11.14 12.69
N GLY A 51 -8.08 -10.98 13.13
CA GLY A 51 -8.85 -12.00 13.85
C GLY A 51 -8.44 -12.20 15.32
N GLU A 52 -8.82 -13.34 15.90
CA GLU A 52 -8.50 -13.69 17.31
C GLU A 52 -7.03 -14.06 17.53
N HIS A 53 -6.29 -14.38 16.47
CA HIS A 53 -4.89 -14.73 16.54
C HIS A 53 -4.02 -13.47 16.37
N HIS A 54 -3.50 -12.96 17.49
CA HIS A 54 -2.61 -11.79 17.57
C HIS A 54 -1.24 -11.94 16.84
N SER A 55 -1.04 -12.96 16.02
CA SER A 55 0.20 -13.19 15.29
C SER A 55 0.23 -12.58 13.90
N ARG A 56 -0.90 -12.05 13.41
CA ARG A 56 -1.01 -11.43 12.09
C ARG A 56 -1.69 -10.07 12.18
N TYR A 57 -1.26 -9.18 11.30
CA TYR A 57 -1.82 -7.86 11.15
C TYR A 57 -2.31 -7.67 9.73
N ARG A 58 -3.48 -7.06 9.59
CA ARG A 58 -3.96 -6.51 8.33
C ARG A 58 -3.62 -5.03 8.30
N ALA A 59 -2.85 -4.62 7.31
CA ALA A 59 -2.49 -3.24 7.11
C ALA A 59 -3.12 -2.69 5.83
N VAL A 60 -3.51 -1.43 5.90
CA VAL A 60 -3.97 -0.63 4.78
C VAL A 60 -3.00 0.54 4.60
N VAL A 61 -2.32 0.57 3.46
CA VAL A 61 -1.37 1.61 3.10
C VAL A 61 -1.90 2.40 1.92
N VAL A 62 -1.92 3.73 2.04
CA VAL A 62 -2.32 4.63 0.95
C VAL A 62 -1.06 5.24 0.37
N PHE A 63 -0.72 4.84 -0.85
CA PHE A 63 0.38 5.39 -1.62
C PHE A 63 -0.08 6.55 -2.49
N ARG A 64 0.81 7.48 -2.75
CA ARG A 64 0.70 8.52 -3.78
C ARG A 64 1.86 8.40 -4.73
N LYS A 65 1.57 8.51 -6.04
CA LYS A 65 2.62 8.68 -7.03
C LYS A 65 3.21 10.08 -6.93
N VAL A 66 4.53 10.18 -6.78
CA VAL A 66 5.27 11.43 -6.95
C VAL A 66 5.55 11.59 -8.45
N ALA A 67 5.24 12.77 -8.98
CA ALA A 67 5.30 13.08 -10.41
C ALA A 67 6.69 13.53 -10.84
#